data_AF-A0A3E0KP73-F1
#
_entry.id   AF-A0A3E0KP73-F1
#
_cell.length_a   1.000
_cell.length_b   1.000
_cell.length_c   1.000
_cell.angle_alpha   90.00
_cell.angle_beta   90.00
_cell.angle_gamma   90.00
#
_symmetry.space_group_name_H-M   'P 1'
#
loop_
_entity.id
_entity.type
_entity.pdbx_description
1 polymer ?
#
loop_
_entity_poly.entity_id
_entity_poly.type
_entity_poly.pdbx_seq_one_letter_code
_entity_poly.pdbx_strand_id
1 'polypeptide(L)'
;MNEEIRRKVRVLQQLSIAAYPDAMLVYLCGMLMGAVHRVHFVRDLEGAPIAIQIAIGRARVWPMPPWQATVGGMTIPDPLTLASAIAQRDDPICVKLLFDGSSEHEDFQQCLVNSYADVVAGRTAGVQRAEDRMAELRARIDRALDIYNECRRMMEDGDPARRSELAAFQRMAQEELQACTRELRRLEMQVASRKD
;
A
#
# COMPACT_ATOMS: atom_id res chain seq x y z
N MET A 1 10.54 7.63 -21.46
CA MET A 1 10.72 6.94 -20.16
C MET A 1 9.41 6.98 -19.40
N ASN A 2 8.83 5.81 -19.09
CA ASN A 2 7.55 5.68 -18.38
C ASN A 2 7.56 6.50 -17.08
N GLU A 3 6.46 7.20 -16.77
CA GLU A 3 6.34 8.03 -15.57
C GLU A 3 6.51 7.20 -14.29
N GLU A 4 6.01 5.97 -14.27
CA GLU A 4 6.19 5.03 -13.16
C GLU A 4 7.67 4.72 -12.91
N ILE A 5 8.43 4.44 -13.98
CA ILE A 5 9.88 4.19 -13.90
C ILE A 5 10.60 5.40 -13.29
N ARG A 6 10.21 6.63 -13.70
CA ARG A 6 10.77 7.85 -13.12
C ARG A 6 10.51 7.95 -11.61
N ARG A 7 9.30 7.64 -11.16
CA ARG A 7 8.96 7.64 -9.73
C ARG A 7 9.76 6.59 -8.96
N LYS A 8 9.87 5.36 -9.49
CA LYS A 8 10.67 4.30 -8.86
C LYS A 8 12.14 4.70 -8.73
N VAL A 9 12.73 5.30 -9.77
CA VAL A 9 14.10 5.82 -9.71
C VAL A 9 14.24 6.91 -8.64
N ARG A 10 13.31 7.88 -8.55
CA ARG A 10 13.36 8.94 -7.51
C ARG A 10 13.35 8.36 -6.10
N VAL A 11 12.48 7.37 -5.84
CA VAL A 11 12.43 6.66 -4.54
C VAL A 11 13.78 6.01 -4.23
N LEU A 12 14.36 5.25 -5.17
CA LEU A 12 15.66 4.61 -4.97
C LEU A 12 16.81 5.61 -4.79
N GLN A 13 16.77 6.76 -5.48
CA GLN A 13 17.75 7.83 -5.31
C GLN A 13 17.69 8.45 -3.91
N GLN A 14 16.48 8.76 -3.43
CA GLN A 14 16.29 9.32 -2.09
C GLN A 14 16.72 8.35 -0.99
N LEU A 15 16.42 7.05 -1.17
CA LEU A 15 16.91 6.01 -0.27
C LEU A 15 18.43 5.88 -0.31
N SER A 16 19.04 5.96 -1.49
CA SER A 16 20.50 5.92 -1.62
C SER A 16 21.17 7.08 -0.89
N ILE A 17 20.56 8.27 -0.90
CA ILE A 17 21.07 9.43 -0.15
C ILE A 17 20.93 9.18 1.36
N ALA A 18 19.78 8.68 1.81
CA ALA A 18 19.52 8.39 3.22
C ALA A 18 20.35 7.21 3.76
N ALA A 19 20.79 6.31 2.89
CA ALA A 19 21.63 5.17 3.25
C ALA A 19 23.09 5.55 3.55
N TYR A 20 23.57 6.71 3.10
CA TYR A 20 24.96 7.11 3.31
C TYR A 20 25.28 7.25 4.82
N PRO A 21 26.38 6.65 5.33
CA PRO A 21 27.54 6.12 4.59
C PRO A 21 27.55 4.60 4.32
N ASP A 22 26.44 3.86 4.42
CA ASP A 22 26.41 2.42 4.15
C ASP A 22 26.61 2.12 2.66
N ALA A 23 27.85 1.80 2.28
CA ALA A 23 28.24 1.52 0.89
C ALA A 23 27.47 0.34 0.27
N MET A 24 27.08 -0.66 1.08
CA MET A 24 26.36 -1.83 0.58
C MET A 24 24.91 -1.49 0.23
N LEU A 25 24.25 -0.67 1.06
CA LEU A 25 22.92 -0.16 0.73
C LEU A 25 22.92 0.79 -0.47
N VAL A 26 23.94 1.65 -0.58
CA VAL A 26 24.11 2.52 -1.75
C VAL A 26 24.29 1.69 -3.03
N TYR A 27 25.15 0.66 -2.97
CA TYR A 27 25.31 -0.28 -4.09
C TYR A 27 24.01 -1.00 -4.43
N LEU A 28 23.28 -1.50 -3.44
CA LEU A 28 21.98 -2.15 -3.62
C LEU A 28 20.97 -1.22 -4.31
N CYS A 29 20.88 0.04 -3.89
CA CYS A 29 20.03 1.04 -4.54
C CYS A 29 20.46 1.26 -6.00
N GLY A 30 21.76 1.37 -6.27
CA GLY A 30 22.32 1.46 -7.62
C GLY A 30 21.96 0.28 -8.52
N MET A 31 22.09 -0.93 -8.00
CA MET A 31 21.71 -2.17 -8.69
C MET A 31 20.21 -2.19 -9.04
N LEU A 32 19.35 -1.85 -8.07
CA LEU A 32 17.90 -1.78 -8.28
C LEU A 32 17.52 -0.71 -9.30
N MET A 33 18.22 0.43 -9.34
CA MET A 33 18.03 1.44 -10.38
C MET A 33 18.37 0.92 -11.78
N GLY A 34 19.42 0.10 -11.92
CA GLY A 34 19.76 -0.57 -13.18
C GLY A 34 18.70 -1.57 -13.66
N ALA A 35 18.03 -2.24 -12.71
CA ALA A 35 16.96 -3.21 -12.99
C ALA A 35 15.54 -2.65 -12.74
N VAL A 36 15.36 -1.32 -12.75
CA VAL A 36 14.13 -0.66 -12.25
C VAL A 36 12.84 -1.12 -12.92
N HIS A 37 12.92 -1.57 -14.17
CA HIS A 37 11.78 -2.10 -14.92
C HIS A 37 11.20 -3.39 -14.30
N ARG A 38 12.01 -4.14 -13.55
CA ARG A 38 11.62 -5.35 -12.80
C ARG A 38 11.32 -5.07 -11.33
N VAL A 39 11.58 -3.85 -10.85
CA VAL A 39 11.41 -3.50 -9.43
C VAL A 39 9.96 -3.15 -9.16
N HIS A 40 9.38 -3.79 -8.15
CA HIS A 40 8.04 -3.51 -7.65
C HIS A 40 8.10 -3.27 -6.15
N PHE A 41 7.61 -2.11 -5.71
CA PHE A 41 7.52 -1.83 -4.28
C PHE A 41 6.28 -2.51 -3.71
N VAL A 42 6.47 -3.31 -2.66
CA VAL A 42 5.41 -4.13 -2.07
C VAL A 42 5.37 -3.97 -0.55
N ARG A 43 4.19 -4.16 0.04
CA ARG A 43 4.02 -4.22 1.52
C ARG A 43 4.41 -5.59 2.07
N ASP A 44 4.15 -6.62 1.29
CA ASP A 44 4.40 -8.02 1.61
C ASP A 44 5.24 -8.70 0.52
N LEU A 45 6.21 -9.49 0.97
CA LEU A 45 7.17 -10.21 0.13
C LEU A 45 6.75 -11.67 -0.11
N GLU A 46 5.65 -12.13 0.49
CA GLU A 46 5.18 -13.50 0.36
C GLU A 46 5.03 -13.94 -1.12
N GLY A 47 5.56 -15.12 -1.42
CA GLY A 47 5.49 -15.73 -2.74
C GLY A 47 6.40 -15.12 -3.82
N ALA A 48 7.13 -14.03 -3.52
CA ALA A 48 7.99 -13.38 -4.49
C ALA A 48 9.20 -14.26 -4.86
N PRO A 49 9.52 -14.44 -6.16
CA PRO A 49 10.68 -15.20 -6.60
C PRO A 49 12.00 -14.52 -6.24
N ILE A 50 12.00 -13.19 -6.21
CA ILE A 50 13.09 -12.34 -5.72
C ILE A 50 12.46 -11.36 -4.73
N ALA A 51 12.80 -11.52 -3.46
CA ALA A 51 12.30 -10.68 -2.38
C ALA A 51 13.47 -9.92 -1.75
N ILE A 52 13.32 -8.61 -1.59
CA ILE A 52 14.32 -7.75 -0.96
C ILE A 52 13.62 -6.90 0.09
N GLN A 53 14.10 -6.94 1.33
CA GLN A 53 13.69 -6.01 2.37
C GLN A 53 14.84 -5.04 2.64
N ILE A 54 14.55 -3.75 2.71
CA ILE A 54 15.51 -2.70 3.08
C ILE A 54 14.90 -1.88 4.22
N ALA A 55 15.67 -1.69 5.29
CA ALA A 55 15.29 -0.89 6.45
C ALA A 55 16.31 0.23 6.69
N ILE A 56 15.84 1.48 6.71
CA ILE A 56 16.66 2.68 6.88
C ILE A 56 16.14 3.51 8.08
N GLY A 57 17.05 4.17 8.79
CA GLY A 57 16.69 5.10 9.86
C GLY A 57 16.11 4.41 11.08
N ARG A 58 15.12 5.05 11.73
CA ARG A 58 14.51 4.54 12.97
C ARG A 58 13.58 3.35 12.73
N ALA A 59 13.13 3.15 11.49
CA ALA A 59 12.39 1.96 11.08
C ALA A 59 13.19 0.66 11.25
N ARG A 60 14.52 0.75 11.41
CA ARG A 60 15.37 -0.40 11.76
C ARG A 60 15.18 -0.77 13.24
N VAL A 61 14.22 -1.65 13.50
CA VAL A 61 14.06 -2.25 14.82
C VAL A 61 15.09 -3.37 14.99
N TRP A 62 16.03 -3.19 15.93
CA TRP A 62 16.98 -4.26 16.29
C TRP A 62 16.23 -5.52 16.73
N PRO A 63 16.61 -6.73 16.30
CA PRO A 63 17.88 -7.11 15.67
C PRO A 63 17.86 -7.19 14.13
N MET A 64 16.89 -6.58 13.43
CA MET A 64 16.83 -6.71 11.97
C MET A 64 18.05 -6.07 11.27
N PRO A 65 18.69 -6.79 10.33
CA PRO A 65 19.75 -6.22 9.51
C PRO A 65 19.17 -5.14 8.58
N PRO A 66 20.02 -4.22 8.10
CA PRO A 66 19.57 -3.08 7.28
C PRO A 66 19.00 -3.51 5.93
N TRP A 67 19.31 -4.74 5.48
CA TRP A 67 18.67 -5.37 4.36
C TRP A 67 18.68 -6.89 4.53
N GLN A 68 17.78 -7.57 3.81
CA GLN A 68 17.78 -9.02 3.60
C GLN A 68 17.24 -9.28 2.20
N ALA A 69 17.65 -10.40 1.59
CA ALA A 69 17.05 -10.83 0.34
C ALA A 69 16.91 -12.35 0.26
N THR A 70 15.92 -12.80 -0.49
CA THR A 70 15.77 -14.19 -0.91
C THR A 70 15.63 -14.28 -2.42
N VAL A 71 16.19 -15.32 -3.02
CA VAL A 71 16.02 -15.66 -4.43
C VAL A 71 15.67 -17.14 -4.52
N GLY A 72 14.50 -17.46 -5.09
CA GLY A 72 14.01 -18.85 -5.14
C GLY A 72 13.89 -19.50 -3.76
N GLY A 73 13.57 -18.72 -2.73
CA GLY A 73 13.47 -19.17 -1.33
C GLY A 73 14.81 -19.29 -0.59
N MET A 74 15.95 -19.07 -1.24
CA MET A 74 17.26 -19.08 -0.59
C MET A 74 17.66 -17.68 -0.14
N THR A 75 18.06 -17.55 1.13
CA THR A 75 18.59 -16.30 1.68
C THR A 75 19.93 -15.96 1.04
N ILE A 76 20.06 -14.71 0.61
CA ILE A 76 21.27 -14.20 -0.01
C ILE A 76 22.16 -13.52 1.04
N PRO A 77 23.45 -13.89 1.14
CA PRO A 77 24.32 -13.42 2.21
C PRO A 77 24.82 -11.98 2.01
N ASP A 78 24.97 -11.52 0.77
CA ASP A 78 25.56 -10.22 0.43
C ASP A 78 25.00 -9.64 -0.90
N PRO A 79 25.08 -8.30 -1.12
CA PRO A 79 24.54 -7.69 -2.32
C PRO A 79 25.24 -8.06 -3.63
N LEU A 80 26.51 -8.49 -3.62
CA LEU A 80 27.22 -8.90 -4.83
C LEU A 80 26.71 -10.27 -5.30
N THR A 81 26.50 -11.19 -4.36
CA THR A 81 25.83 -12.47 -4.63
C THR A 81 24.41 -12.23 -5.15
N LEU A 82 23.68 -11.26 -4.58
CA LEU A 82 22.35 -10.88 -5.07
C LEU A 82 22.40 -10.40 -6.53
N ALA A 83 23.34 -9.51 -6.88
CA ALA A 83 23.48 -9.00 -8.24
C ALA A 83 23.71 -10.14 -9.25
N SER A 84 24.56 -11.10 -8.90
CA SER A 84 24.84 -12.28 -9.72
C SER A 84 23.61 -13.17 -9.89
N ALA A 85 22.84 -13.38 -8.82
CA ALA A 85 21.62 -14.17 -8.86
C ALA A 85 20.50 -13.51 -9.68
N ILE A 86 20.36 -12.19 -9.59
CA ILE A 86 19.38 -11.41 -10.37
C ILE A 86 19.74 -11.40 -11.86
N ALA A 87 21.02 -11.33 -12.20
CA ALA A 87 21.48 -11.27 -13.60
C ALA A 87 21.15 -12.55 -14.41
N GLN A 88 20.95 -13.68 -13.73
CA GLN A 88 20.61 -14.96 -14.35
C GLN A 88 19.11 -15.22 -14.48
N ARG A 89 18.27 -14.26 -14.06
CA ARG A 89 16.82 -14.42 -13.96
C ARG A 89 16.12 -13.17 -14.51
N ASP A 90 14.94 -13.36 -15.09
CA ASP A 90 14.08 -12.25 -15.55
C ASP A 90 12.88 -12.00 -14.64
N ASP A 91 12.80 -12.70 -13.50
CA ASP A 91 11.67 -12.58 -12.58
C ASP A 91 11.49 -11.17 -12.00
N PRO A 92 10.26 -10.81 -11.59
CA PRO A 92 9.98 -9.58 -10.84
C PRO A 92 10.76 -9.53 -9.52
N ILE A 93 11.27 -8.35 -9.20
CA ILE A 93 12.00 -8.04 -7.98
C ILE A 93 11.06 -7.29 -7.04
N CYS A 94 10.55 -7.99 -6.03
CA CYS A 94 9.68 -7.39 -5.02
C CYS A 94 10.53 -6.76 -3.92
N VAL A 95 10.35 -5.46 -3.68
CA VAL A 95 11.13 -4.69 -2.73
C VAL A 95 10.22 -4.11 -1.65
N LYS A 96 10.44 -4.51 -0.41
CA LYS A 96 9.81 -3.92 0.77
C LYS A 96 10.75 -2.91 1.39
N LEU A 97 10.27 -1.67 1.48
CA LEU A 97 11.03 -0.55 2.02
C LEU A 97 10.43 -0.13 3.37
N LEU A 98 11.29 -0.07 4.38
CA LEU A 98 10.97 0.38 5.72
C LEU A 98 11.82 1.62 6.02
N PHE A 99 11.20 2.79 6.01
CA PHE A 99 11.87 4.05 6.31
C PHE A 99 10.90 5.04 6.96
N ASP A 100 11.48 6.00 7.68
CA ASP A 100 10.74 7.03 8.39
C ASP A 100 10.01 7.93 7.38
N GLY A 101 8.71 8.19 7.60
CA GLY A 101 7.90 9.00 6.69
C GLY A 101 7.45 8.27 5.42
N SER A 102 7.56 6.95 5.36
CA SER A 102 7.17 6.17 4.17
C SER A 102 5.71 6.33 3.80
N SER A 103 4.80 6.55 4.75
CA SER A 103 3.38 6.84 4.53
C SER A 103 3.12 8.17 3.82
N GLU A 104 3.96 9.16 4.06
CA GLU A 104 3.86 10.52 3.54
C GLU A 104 4.60 10.68 2.20
N HIS A 105 5.47 9.73 1.88
CA HIS A 105 6.28 9.78 0.67
C HIS A 105 5.46 9.50 -0.59
N GLU A 106 5.03 10.57 -1.27
CA GLU A 106 4.08 10.51 -2.39
C GLU A 106 4.52 9.54 -3.51
N ASP A 107 5.74 9.67 -4.03
CA ASP A 107 6.24 8.83 -5.13
C ASP A 107 6.28 7.34 -4.77
N PHE A 108 6.71 7.02 -3.54
CA PHE A 108 6.75 5.65 -3.04
C PHE A 108 5.34 5.09 -2.94
N GLN A 109 4.43 5.83 -2.30
CA GLN A 109 3.06 5.37 -2.13
C GLN A 109 2.32 5.23 -3.47
N GLN A 110 2.67 6.02 -4.49
CA GLN A 110 2.12 5.91 -5.85
C GLN A 110 2.66 4.71 -6.64
N CYS A 111 3.74 4.08 -6.17
CA CYS A 111 4.33 2.89 -6.77
C CYS A 111 4.14 1.62 -5.91
N LEU A 112 3.54 1.75 -4.73
CA LEU A 112 3.41 0.69 -3.73
C LEU A 112 2.16 -0.16 -3.97
N VAL A 113 2.34 -1.47 -4.13
CA VAL A 113 1.25 -2.47 -4.17
C VAL A 113 1.29 -3.37 -2.92
N ASN A 114 0.29 -4.23 -2.71
CA ASN A 114 0.23 -5.00 -1.47
C ASN A 114 1.16 -6.21 -1.51
N SER A 115 1.20 -6.95 -2.61
CA SER A 115 1.93 -8.23 -2.67
C SER A 115 2.47 -8.57 -4.07
N TYR A 116 3.25 -9.66 -4.16
CA TYR A 116 3.67 -10.24 -5.43
C TYR A 116 2.49 -10.69 -6.32
N ALA A 117 1.40 -11.19 -5.72
CA ALA A 117 0.21 -11.59 -6.48
C ALA A 117 -0.37 -10.40 -7.28
N ASP A 118 -0.29 -9.19 -6.73
CA ASP A 118 -0.73 -7.96 -7.39
C ASP A 118 0.14 -7.63 -8.59
N VAL A 119 1.46 -7.83 -8.44
CA VAL A 119 2.45 -7.60 -9.50
C VAL A 119 2.16 -8.53 -10.68
N VAL A 120 1.94 -9.82 -10.43
CA VAL A 120 1.61 -10.79 -11.48
C VAL A 120 0.27 -10.47 -12.15
N ALA A 121 -0.71 -10.02 -11.37
CA ALA A 121 -2.01 -9.59 -11.88
C ALA A 121 -1.99 -8.22 -12.59
N GLY A 122 -0.83 -7.55 -12.69
CA GLY A 122 -0.69 -6.24 -13.34
C GLY A 122 -1.41 -5.11 -12.61
N ARG A 123 -1.69 -5.26 -11.30
CA ARG A 123 -2.37 -4.24 -10.51
C ARG A 123 -1.44 -3.05 -10.25
N THR A 124 -2.03 -1.85 -10.28
CA THR A 124 -1.33 -0.60 -9.95
C THR A 124 -1.70 -0.10 -8.56
N ALA A 125 -0.82 0.67 -7.93
CA ALA A 125 -1.08 1.30 -6.64
C ALA A 125 -2.37 2.16 -6.64
N GLY A 126 -2.68 2.78 -7.78
CA GLY A 126 -3.89 3.58 -7.94
C GLY A 126 -5.17 2.75 -7.89
N VAL A 127 -5.18 1.57 -8.52
CA VAL A 127 -6.32 0.64 -8.46
C VAL A 127 -6.48 0.12 -7.04
N GLN A 128 -5.38 -0.28 -6.40
CA GLN A 128 -5.42 -0.85 -5.05
C GLN A 128 -5.98 0.16 -4.03
N ARG A 129 -5.48 1.40 -4.04
CA ARG A 129 -6.00 2.45 -3.14
C ARG A 129 -7.47 2.75 -3.35
N ALA A 130 -7.94 2.69 -4.60
CA ALA A 130 -9.36 2.89 -4.88
C ALA A 130 -10.19 1.73 -4.30
N GLU A 131 -9.74 0.48 -4.48
CA GLU A 131 -10.38 -0.71 -3.90
C GLU A 131 -10.39 -0.67 -2.36
N ASP A 132 -9.28 -0.30 -1.73
CA ASP A 132 -9.18 -0.17 -0.27
C ASP A 132 -10.13 0.91 0.26
N ARG A 133 -10.20 2.07 -0.43
CA ARG A 133 -11.13 3.14 -0.08
C ARG A 133 -12.59 2.72 -0.27
N MET A 134 -12.90 1.96 -1.32
CA MET A 134 -14.23 1.40 -1.53
C MET A 134 -14.62 0.43 -0.40
N ALA A 135 -13.69 -0.41 0.07
CA ALA A 135 -13.92 -1.30 1.21
C ALA A 135 -14.19 -0.51 2.50
N GLU A 136 -13.41 0.54 2.77
CA GLU A 136 -13.64 1.44 3.91
C GLU A 136 -15.01 2.12 3.85
N LEU A 137 -15.41 2.62 2.69
CA LEU A 137 -16.71 3.25 2.48
C LEU A 137 -17.87 2.27 2.69
N ARG A 138 -17.75 1.03 2.23
CA ARG A 138 -18.73 -0.03 2.50
C ARG A 138 -18.87 -0.30 4.00
N ALA A 139 -17.76 -0.43 4.72
CA ALA A 139 -17.79 -0.60 6.18
C ALA A 139 -18.38 0.62 6.93
N ARG A 140 -18.21 1.84 6.41
CA ARG A 140 -18.88 3.04 6.96
C ARG A 140 -20.38 3.04 6.69
N ILE A 141 -20.80 2.62 5.50
CA ILE A 141 -22.23 2.47 5.13
C ILE A 141 -22.90 1.46 6.07
N ASP A 142 -22.30 0.29 6.27
CA ASP A 142 -22.86 -0.75 7.14
C ASP A 142 -23.05 -0.23 8.57
N ARG A 143 -22.02 0.43 9.13
CA ARG A 143 -22.12 1.05 10.46
C ARG A 143 -23.19 2.13 10.55
N ALA A 144 -23.33 2.97 9.52
CA ALA A 144 -24.35 4.01 9.52
C ALA A 144 -25.77 3.43 9.37
N LEU A 145 -25.94 2.32 8.64
CA LEU A 145 -27.20 1.57 8.59
C LEU A 145 -27.56 0.99 9.96
N ASP A 146 -26.59 0.43 10.68
CA ASP A 146 -26.80 -0.11 12.03
C ASP A 146 -27.29 0.98 12.99
N ILE A 147 -26.62 2.14 13.00
CA ILE A 147 -27.01 3.29 13.83
C ILE A 147 -28.42 3.78 13.45
N TYR A 148 -28.70 3.90 12.16
CA TYR A 148 -30.02 4.34 11.68
C TYR A 148 -31.14 3.38 12.13
N ASN A 149 -30.92 2.07 11.97
CA ASN A 149 -31.89 1.04 12.35
C ASN A 149 -32.09 0.98 13.86
N GLU A 150 -31.03 1.13 14.65
CA GLU A 150 -31.12 1.11 16.10
C GLU A 150 -31.84 2.36 16.64
N CYS A 151 -31.53 3.55 16.11
CA CYS A 151 -32.26 4.77 16.48
C CYS A 151 -33.76 4.64 16.14
N ARG A 152 -34.08 4.02 15.00
CA ARG A 152 -35.46 3.78 14.58
C ARG A 152 -36.20 2.87 15.57
N ARG A 153 -35.61 1.74 15.97
CA ARG A 153 -36.19 0.83 16.97
C ARG A 153 -36.42 1.53 18.30
N MET A 154 -35.42 2.25 18.81
CA MET A 154 -35.53 2.96 20.09
C MET A 154 -36.61 4.06 20.07
N MET A 155 -36.86 4.69 18.92
CA MET A 155 -37.97 5.64 18.77
C MET A 155 -39.34 4.94 18.71
N GLU A 156 -39.41 3.73 18.15
CA GLU A 156 -40.63 2.90 18.13
C GLU A 156 -40.98 2.39 19.54
N ASP A 157 -39.98 2.11 20.39
CA ASP A 157 -40.14 1.72 21.80
C ASP A 157 -40.68 2.84 22.72
N GLY A 158 -40.68 4.09 22.23
CA GLY A 158 -41.56 5.14 22.71
C GLY A 158 -41.09 6.00 23.89
N ASP A 159 -39.80 5.98 24.28
CA ASP A 159 -39.27 6.90 25.32
C ASP A 159 -39.33 8.37 24.84
N PRO A 160 -40.25 9.21 25.37
CA PRO A 160 -40.43 10.57 24.89
C PRO A 160 -39.25 11.48 25.24
N ALA A 161 -38.49 11.17 26.29
CA ALA A 161 -37.38 11.99 26.76
C ALA A 161 -36.17 11.93 25.83
N ARG A 162 -36.00 10.82 25.09
CA ARG A 162 -34.87 10.58 24.18
C ARG A 162 -35.18 10.84 22.71
N ARG A 163 -36.44 11.13 22.38
CA ARG A 163 -36.93 11.21 21.00
C ARG A 163 -36.23 12.28 20.16
N SER A 164 -35.91 13.44 20.73
CA SER A 164 -35.20 14.52 20.04
C SER A 164 -33.74 14.17 19.75
N GLU A 165 -33.07 13.49 20.68
CA GLU A 165 -31.69 13.03 20.56
C GLU A 165 -31.57 11.90 19.52
N LEU A 166 -32.45 10.90 19.57
CA LEU A 166 -32.50 9.82 18.58
C LEU A 166 -32.77 10.33 17.16
N ALA A 167 -33.63 11.35 17.02
CA ALA A 167 -33.87 12.01 15.74
C ALA A 167 -32.65 12.80 15.22
N ALA A 168 -31.77 13.27 16.11
CA ALA A 168 -30.51 13.90 15.71
C ALA A 168 -29.51 12.85 15.20
N PHE A 169 -29.33 11.74 15.92
CA PHE A 169 -28.45 10.65 15.49
C PHE A 169 -28.92 9.99 14.19
N GLN A 170 -30.23 9.81 14.02
CA GLN A 170 -30.79 9.27 12.79
C GLN A 170 -30.48 10.16 11.57
N ARG A 171 -30.57 11.50 11.73
CA ARG A 171 -30.20 12.45 10.66
C ARG A 171 -28.71 12.37 10.33
N MET A 172 -27.85 12.35 11.34
CA MET A 172 -26.39 12.21 11.12
C MET A 172 -26.06 10.92 10.36
N ALA A 173 -26.66 9.80 10.76
CA ALA A 173 -26.48 8.53 10.07
C ALA A 173 -26.97 8.58 8.60
N GLN A 174 -28.10 9.24 8.35
CA GLN A 174 -28.64 9.41 7.00
C GLN A 174 -27.74 10.28 6.10
N GLU A 175 -27.17 11.36 6.64
CA GLU A 175 -26.22 12.22 5.92
C GLU A 175 -24.94 11.46 5.58
N GLU A 176 -24.40 10.71 6.54
CA GLU A 176 -23.21 9.87 6.37
C GLU A 176 -23.44 8.79 5.29
N LEU A 177 -24.60 8.13 5.30
CA LEU A 177 -24.99 7.14 4.28
C LEU A 177 -25.00 7.74 2.88
N GLN A 178 -25.61 8.92 2.71
CA GLN A 178 -25.67 9.61 1.42
C GLN A 178 -24.29 10.07 0.95
N ALA A 179 -23.44 10.54 1.86
CA ALA A 179 -22.08 10.95 1.55
C ALA A 179 -21.25 9.75 1.07
N CYS A 180 -21.22 8.66 1.87
CA CYS A 180 -20.43 7.47 1.57
C CYS A 180 -20.91 6.77 0.28
N THR A 181 -22.22 6.68 0.06
CA THR A 181 -22.78 6.04 -1.15
C THR A 181 -22.41 6.81 -2.43
N ARG A 182 -22.42 8.14 -2.39
CA ARG A 182 -22.03 8.97 -3.53
C ARG A 182 -20.54 8.82 -3.86
N GLU A 183 -19.69 8.80 -2.83
CA GLU A 183 -18.25 8.60 -3.00
C GLU A 183 -17.94 7.20 -3.55
N LEU A 184 -18.60 6.16 -3.02
CA LEU A 184 -18.42 4.77 -3.46
C LEU A 184 -18.74 4.61 -4.95
N ARG A 185 -19.90 5.11 -5.40
CA ARG A 185 -20.28 5.05 -6.84
C ARG A 185 -19.28 5.76 -7.73
N ARG A 186 -18.74 6.91 -7.27
CA ARG A 186 -17.73 7.66 -8.02
C ARG A 186 -16.45 6.84 -8.21
N LEU A 187 -15.99 6.17 -7.16
CA LEU A 187 -14.80 5.31 -7.21
C LEU A 187 -15.02 4.07 -8.08
N GLU A 188 -16.18 3.43 -7.98
CA GLU A 188 -16.53 2.27 -8.82
C GLU A 188 -16.45 2.60 -10.32
N MET A 189 -16.98 3.76 -10.73
CA MET A 189 -16.89 4.23 -12.12
C MET A 189 -15.44 4.50 -12.56
N GLN A 190 -14.60 5.05 -11.68
CA GLN A 190 -13.19 5.35 -11.98
C GLN A 190 -12.32 4.09 -12.11
N VAL A 191 -12.63 3.05 -11.33
CA VAL A 191 -11.91 1.77 -11.41
C VAL A 191 -12.34 0.99 -12.65
N ALA A 192 -13.64 0.98 -12.96
CA ALA A 192 -14.16 0.32 -14.16
C ALA A 192 -13.55 0.92 -15.44
N SER A 193 -13.50 2.26 -15.56
CA SER A 193 -12.95 2.93 -16.74
C SER A 193 -11.44 2.81 -16.93
N ARG A 194 -10.71 2.25 -15.95
CA ARG A 194 -9.27 1.95 -16.04
C ARG A 194 -8.96 0.49 -16.38
N LYS A 195 -9.98 -0.39 -16.37
CA LYS A 195 -9.85 -1.80 -16.75
C LYS A 195 -10.13 -2.04 -18.25
N ASP A 196 -10.80 -1.09 -18.91
CA ASP A 196 -11.02 -1.04 -20.37
C ASP A 196 -9.87 -0.30 -21.08
#